data_AF-A0A0R1EF87-F1
#
_entry.id   AF-A0A0R1EF87-F1
#
_cell.length_a   1.000
_cell.length_b   1.000
_cell.length_c   1.000
_cell.angle_alpha   90.00
_cell.angle_beta   90.00
_cell.angle_gamma   90.00
#
_symmetry.space_group_name_H-M   'P 1'
#
loop_
_entity.id
_entity.type
_entity.pdbx_description
1 polymer ?
#
loop_
_entity_poly.entity_id
_entity_poly.type
_entity_poly.pdbx_seq_one_letter_code
_entity_poly.pdbx_strand_id
1 'polypeptide(L)'
;MTWIWTLFLLGFVIAQGTAQGIAEQGIAEIDGEVTKKLKSFLENFSGNWKDNTEFLNWISKIRTALNNNNTRLVDKFELRFGFESYNSDRLVLEQKISDRIEELDSIIPHQKHSKCLNFYVGQRTALKTALKQSNFIKVERFAENASSCPYYHFDDNIFLSILKA
;
A
#
# COMPACT_ATOMS: atom_id res chain seq x y z
N MET A 1 7.48 -69.08 13.91
CA MET A 1 8.24 -68.02 13.21
C MET A 1 7.33 -66.83 12.87
N THR A 2 6.72 -66.18 13.86
CA THR A 2 5.72 -65.09 13.63
C THR A 2 6.04 -63.79 14.37
N TRP A 3 6.95 -63.83 15.36
CA TRP A 3 7.33 -62.68 16.20
C TRP A 3 8.24 -61.63 15.54
N ILE A 4 8.92 -61.98 14.45
CA ILE A 4 9.80 -61.04 13.72
C ILE A 4 8.96 -60.03 12.93
N TRP A 5 7.78 -60.42 12.44
CA TRP A 5 6.89 -59.56 11.66
C TRP A 5 6.17 -58.50 12.53
N THR A 6 5.90 -58.79 13.80
CA THR A 6 5.30 -57.83 14.74
C THR A 6 6.25 -56.71 15.16
N LEU A 7 7.56 -56.98 15.25
CA LEU A 7 8.56 -55.96 15.56
C LEU A 7 8.78 -54.97 14.40
N PHE A 8 8.68 -55.44 13.15
CA PHE A 8 8.76 -54.57 11.97
C PHE A 8 7.56 -53.63 11.85
N LEU A 9 6.35 -54.08 12.20
CA LEU A 9 5.14 -53.25 12.19
C LEU A 9 5.17 -52.16 13.29
N LEU A 10 5.67 -52.48 14.49
CA LEU A 10 5.80 -51.49 15.57
C LEU A 10 6.83 -50.39 15.22
N GLY A 11 7.97 -50.76 14.63
CA GLY A 11 9.00 -49.79 14.23
C GLY A 11 8.52 -48.81 13.15
N PHE A 12 7.71 -49.28 12.20
CA PHE A 12 7.17 -48.44 11.13
C PHE A 12 6.13 -47.43 11.65
N VAL A 13 5.28 -47.84 12.61
CA VAL A 13 4.28 -46.96 13.24
C VAL A 13 4.94 -45.86 14.07
N ILE A 14 6.03 -46.15 14.78
CA ILE A 14 6.78 -45.16 15.58
C ILE A 14 7.45 -44.11 14.68
N ALA A 15 8.04 -44.54 13.56
CA ALA A 15 8.69 -43.62 12.61
C ALA A 15 7.70 -42.68 11.88
N GLN A 16 6.48 -43.16 11.60
CA GLN A 16 5.43 -42.31 11.00
C GLN A 16 4.90 -41.26 11.99
N GLY A 17 4.72 -41.64 13.26
CA GLY A 17 4.26 -40.71 14.31
C GLY A 17 5.24 -39.56 14.58
N THR A 18 6.55 -39.81 14.52
CA THR A 18 7.57 -38.76 14.73
C THR A 18 7.65 -37.81 13.54
N ALA A 19 7.62 -38.30 12.30
CA ALA A 19 7.65 -37.47 11.10
C ALA A 19 6.41 -36.57 11.00
N GLN A 20 5.22 -37.09 11.32
CA GLN A 20 3.98 -36.33 11.32
C GLN A 20 3.96 -35.25 12.42
N GLY A 21 4.45 -35.57 13.62
CA GLY A 21 4.58 -34.58 14.69
C GLY A 21 5.57 -33.44 14.38
N ILE A 22 6.69 -33.73 13.71
CA ILE A 22 7.66 -32.71 13.28
C ILE A 22 7.04 -31.79 12.21
N ALA A 23 6.30 -32.34 11.24
CA ALA A 23 5.63 -31.55 10.23
C ALA A 23 4.53 -30.66 10.82
N GLU A 24 3.75 -31.17 11.76
CA GLU A 24 2.71 -30.42 12.46
C GLU A 24 3.29 -29.27 13.30
N GLN A 25 4.41 -29.52 14.00
CA GLN A 25 5.14 -28.50 14.74
C GLN A 25 5.66 -27.38 13.82
N GLY A 26 6.24 -27.73 12.67
CA GLY A 26 6.70 -26.75 11.68
C GLY A 26 5.57 -25.89 11.10
N ILE A 27 4.41 -26.49 10.82
CA ILE A 27 3.23 -25.75 10.35
C ILE A 27 2.72 -24.79 11.43
N ALA A 28 2.69 -25.22 12.70
CA ALA A 28 2.27 -24.38 13.82
C ALA A 28 3.21 -23.19 14.05
N GLU A 29 4.54 -23.39 13.89
CA GLU A 29 5.53 -22.33 13.96
C GLU A 29 5.31 -21.29 12.85
N ILE A 30 5.17 -21.72 11.60
CA ILE A 30 4.90 -20.85 10.45
C ILE A 30 3.58 -20.07 10.67
N ASP A 31 2.52 -20.74 11.14
CA ASP A 31 1.26 -20.08 11.45
C ASP A 31 1.41 -19.02 12.54
N GLY A 32 2.22 -19.31 13.57
CA GLY A 32 2.60 -18.37 14.62
C GLY A 32 3.33 -17.15 14.07
N GLU A 33 4.28 -17.33 13.16
CA GLU A 33 5.03 -16.25 12.52
C GLU A 33 4.13 -15.35 11.65
N VAL A 34 3.30 -15.95 10.79
CA VAL A 34 2.37 -15.19 9.95
C VAL A 34 1.37 -14.43 10.82
N THR A 35 0.85 -15.06 11.88
CA THR A 35 -0.04 -14.41 12.86
C THR A 35 0.64 -13.24 13.54
N LYS A 36 1.91 -13.39 13.97
CA LYS A 36 2.70 -12.29 14.54
C LYS A 36 2.89 -11.15 13.55
N LYS A 37 3.17 -11.47 12.28
CA LYS A 37 3.31 -10.46 11.24
C LYS A 37 2.02 -9.69 10.99
N LEU A 38 0.89 -10.37 10.90
CA LEU A 38 -0.43 -9.73 10.76
C LEU A 38 -0.75 -8.82 11.95
N LYS A 39 -0.43 -9.25 13.18
CA LYS A 39 -0.58 -8.41 14.38
C LYS A 39 0.25 -7.12 14.28
N SER A 40 1.49 -7.23 13.82
CA SER A 40 2.37 -6.05 13.68
C SER A 40 1.80 -4.97 12.77
N PHE A 41 1.00 -5.34 11.77
CA PHE A 41 0.34 -4.36 10.90
C PHE A 41 -0.70 -3.52 11.64
N LEU A 42 -1.23 -3.98 12.77
CA LEU A 42 -2.25 -3.28 13.57
C LEU A 42 -1.67 -2.35 14.63
N GLU A 43 -0.37 -2.42 14.90
CA GLU A 43 0.27 -1.70 16.01
C GLU A 43 0.70 -0.30 15.61
N ASN A 44 1.23 -0.12 14.39
CA ASN A 44 1.75 1.16 13.92
C ASN A 44 1.45 1.38 12.44
N PHE A 45 0.60 2.36 12.13
CA PHE A 45 0.30 2.75 10.77
C PHE A 45 1.15 3.95 10.33
N SER A 46 1.67 3.92 9.10
CA SER A 46 2.45 5.01 8.50
C SER A 46 1.71 5.69 7.34
N GLY A 47 2.10 6.93 7.01
CA GLY A 47 1.55 7.67 5.88
C GLY A 47 0.11 8.18 6.07
N ASN A 48 -0.56 8.49 4.97
CA ASN A 48 -1.90 9.08 4.90
C ASN A 48 -3.01 8.03 4.92
N TRP A 49 -3.02 7.22 5.99
CA TRP A 49 -4.00 6.13 6.15
C TRP A 49 -5.35 6.61 6.72
N LYS A 50 -5.35 7.73 7.45
CA LYS A 50 -6.56 8.27 8.06
C LYS A 50 -7.54 8.70 6.97
N ASP A 51 -8.79 8.25 7.10
CA ASP A 51 -9.88 8.47 6.14
C ASP A 51 -9.72 7.71 4.80
N ASN A 52 -8.72 6.82 4.66
CA ASN A 52 -8.57 5.99 3.47
C ASN A 52 -9.38 4.69 3.60
N THR A 53 -10.53 4.63 2.93
CA THR A 53 -11.43 3.46 2.98
C THR A 53 -10.77 2.16 2.51
N GLU A 54 -9.90 2.20 1.49
CA GLU A 54 -9.19 1.01 1.03
C GLU A 54 -8.25 0.47 2.10
N PHE A 55 -7.50 1.35 2.77
CA PHE A 55 -6.64 0.99 3.90
C PHE A 55 -7.47 0.41 5.05
N LEU A 56 -8.55 1.07 5.44
CA LEU A 56 -9.40 0.63 6.54
C LEU A 56 -10.04 -0.73 6.26
N ASN A 57 -10.38 -1.03 5.00
CA ASN A 57 -10.87 -2.34 4.59
C ASN A 57 -9.81 -3.43 4.77
N TRP A 58 -8.55 -3.17 4.40
CA TRP A 58 -7.45 -4.11 4.67
C TRP A 58 -7.27 -4.37 6.16
N ILE A 59 -7.26 -3.31 6.98
CA ILE A 59 -7.14 -3.44 8.44
C ILE A 59 -8.32 -4.23 9.02
N SER A 60 -9.54 -4.02 8.51
CA SER A 60 -10.71 -4.81 8.91
C SER A 60 -10.54 -6.29 8.58
N LYS A 61 -10.10 -6.64 7.36
CA LYS A 61 -9.83 -8.03 6.97
C LYS A 61 -8.78 -8.70 7.87
N ILE A 62 -7.67 -8.01 8.14
CA ILE A 62 -6.61 -8.51 9.02
C ILE A 62 -7.15 -8.76 10.43
N ARG A 63 -7.90 -7.82 11.00
CA ARG A 63 -8.50 -7.96 12.33
C ARG A 63 -9.47 -9.14 12.39
N THR A 64 -10.32 -9.29 11.37
CA THR A 64 -11.26 -10.42 11.29
C THR A 64 -10.54 -11.76 11.26
N ALA A 65 -9.49 -11.88 10.45
CA ALA A 65 -8.68 -13.09 10.36
C ALA A 65 -7.97 -13.42 11.69
N LEU A 66 -7.43 -12.42 12.38
CA LEU A 66 -6.77 -12.61 13.68
C LEU A 66 -7.72 -12.98 14.82
N ASN A 67 -8.97 -12.51 14.76
CA ASN A 67 -10.00 -12.81 15.77
C ASN A 67 -10.71 -14.15 15.53
N ASN A 68 -10.52 -14.75 14.35
CA ASN A 68 -11.10 -16.05 14.01
C ASN A 68 -10.03 -17.14 14.11
N ASN A 69 -10.13 -17.98 15.16
CA ASN A 69 -9.22 -19.11 15.38
C ASN A 69 -9.27 -20.17 14.27
N ASN A 70 -10.30 -20.16 13.41
CA ASN A 70 -10.46 -21.07 12.29
C ASN A 70 -9.90 -20.52 10.96
N THR A 71 -9.28 -19.34 10.97
CA THR A 71 -8.65 -18.79 9.75
C THR A 71 -7.51 -19.71 9.33
N ARG A 72 -7.57 -20.21 8.09
CA ARG A 72 -6.56 -21.14 7.57
C ARG A 72 -5.24 -20.40 7.34
N LEU A 73 -4.13 -21.13 7.45
CA LEU A 73 -2.79 -20.59 7.19
C LEU A 73 -2.67 -19.95 5.80
N VAL A 74 -3.27 -20.56 4.78
CA VAL A 74 -3.29 -20.01 3.41
C VAL A 74 -3.95 -18.62 3.36
N ASP A 75 -5.08 -18.43 4.03
CA ASP A 75 -5.80 -17.16 4.07
C ASP A 75 -4.98 -16.08 4.79
N LYS A 76 -4.24 -16.47 5.85
CA LYS A 76 -3.32 -15.56 6.55
C LYS A 76 -2.16 -15.13 5.66
N PHE A 77 -1.62 -16.02 4.84
CA PHE A 77 -0.58 -15.68 3.86
C PHE A 77 -1.09 -14.74 2.77
N GLU A 78 -2.28 -15.00 2.23
CA GLU A 78 -2.91 -14.11 1.26
C GLU A 78 -3.11 -12.70 1.83
N LEU A 79 -3.57 -12.59 3.08
CA LEU A 79 -3.70 -11.30 3.76
C LEU A 79 -2.36 -10.62 3.99
N ARG A 80 -1.32 -11.37 4.41
CA ARG A 80 0.01 -10.82 4.63
C ARG A 80 0.56 -10.22 3.35
N PHE A 81 0.71 -11.03 2.30
CA PHE A 81 1.34 -10.57 1.07
C PHE A 81 0.48 -9.55 0.33
N GLY A 82 -0.84 -9.71 0.35
CA GLY A 82 -1.77 -8.75 -0.22
C GLY A 82 -1.66 -7.37 0.43
N PHE A 83 -1.62 -7.32 1.77
CA PHE A 83 -1.45 -6.05 2.48
C PHE A 83 -0.04 -5.46 2.31
N GLU A 84 1.02 -6.28 2.35
CA GLU A 84 2.39 -5.81 2.11
C GLU A 84 2.54 -5.15 0.74
N SER A 85 2.03 -5.80 -0.31
CA SER A 85 2.03 -5.25 -1.67
C SER A 85 1.24 -3.94 -1.74
N TYR A 86 -0.02 -3.97 -1.30
CA TYR A 86 -0.88 -2.78 -1.29
C TYR A 86 -0.23 -1.60 -0.55
N ASN A 87 0.30 -1.86 0.65
CA ASN A 87 0.86 -0.83 1.50
C ASN A 87 2.17 -0.27 0.96
N SER A 88 2.99 -1.11 0.31
CA SER A 88 4.20 -0.66 -0.39
C SER A 88 3.85 0.31 -1.52
N ASP A 89 2.92 -0.07 -2.40
CA ASP A 89 2.47 0.79 -3.49
C ASP A 89 1.87 2.10 -3.00
N ARG A 90 1.06 2.03 -1.93
CA ARG A 90 0.44 3.20 -1.31
C ARG A 90 1.50 4.20 -0.86
N LEU A 91 2.52 3.74 -0.13
CA LEU A 91 3.56 4.62 0.41
C LEU A 91 4.42 5.24 -0.71
N VAL A 92 4.71 4.50 -1.78
CA VAL A 92 5.40 5.03 -2.96
C VAL A 92 4.58 6.14 -3.64
N LEU A 93 3.27 5.93 -3.80
CA LEU A 93 2.38 6.94 -4.39
C LEU A 93 2.26 8.18 -3.50
N GLU A 94 2.15 7.99 -2.17
CA GLU A 94 2.11 9.10 -1.22
C GLU A 94 3.40 9.92 -1.24
N GLN A 95 4.56 9.28 -1.39
CA GLN A 95 5.83 9.99 -1.55
C GLN A 95 5.83 10.84 -2.82
N LYS A 96 5.51 10.24 -3.98
CA LYS A 96 5.46 10.98 -5.27
C LYS A 96 4.50 12.17 -5.23
N ILE A 97 3.33 12.00 -4.62
CA ILE A 97 2.36 13.09 -4.45
C ILE A 97 2.93 14.18 -3.53
N SER A 98 3.60 13.79 -2.45
CA SER A 98 4.22 14.73 -1.51
C SER A 98 5.34 15.55 -2.16
N ASP A 99 6.21 14.90 -2.93
CA ASP A 99 7.29 15.55 -3.68
C ASP A 99 6.72 16.61 -4.65
N ARG A 100 5.65 16.26 -5.37
CA ARG A 100 4.99 17.21 -6.27
C ARG A 100 4.31 18.35 -5.53
N ILE A 101 3.71 18.10 -4.37
CA ILE A 101 3.15 19.17 -3.53
C ILE A 101 4.24 20.13 -3.07
N GLU A 102 5.40 19.61 -2.65
CA GLU A 102 6.55 20.43 -2.25
C GLU A 102 7.06 21.30 -3.41
N GLU A 103 7.18 20.72 -4.61
CA GLU A 103 7.51 21.49 -5.81
C GLU A 103 6.49 22.61 -6.05
N LEU A 104 5.20 22.33 -5.98
CA LEU A 104 4.14 23.33 -6.14
C LEU A 104 4.19 24.41 -5.06
N ASP A 105 4.48 24.05 -3.81
CA ASP A 105 4.65 24.99 -2.70
C ASP A 105 5.87 25.91 -2.90
N SER A 106 6.88 25.48 -3.66
CA SER A 106 7.99 26.35 -4.11
C SER A 106 7.63 27.26 -5.29
N ILE A 107 6.79 26.80 -6.22
CA ILE A 107 6.43 27.56 -7.43
C ILE A 107 5.38 28.66 -7.13
N ILE A 108 4.36 28.32 -6.35
CA ILE A 108 3.18 29.18 -6.12
C ILE A 108 3.55 30.59 -5.59
N PRO A 109 4.44 30.77 -4.59
CA PRO A 109 4.80 32.08 -4.07
C PRO A 109 5.47 33.01 -5.10
N HIS A 110 6.09 32.44 -6.13
CA HIS A 110 6.85 33.17 -7.14
C HIS A 110 6.07 33.35 -8.46
N GLN A 111 4.87 32.77 -8.57
CA GLN A 111 4.08 32.83 -9.79
C GLN A 111 3.34 34.17 -9.93
N LYS A 112 3.66 34.91 -10.99
CA LYS A 112 3.04 36.21 -11.29
C LYS A 112 1.85 36.12 -12.24
N HIS A 113 1.81 35.09 -13.08
CA HIS A 113 0.73 34.92 -14.06
C HIS A 113 -0.50 34.29 -13.39
N SER A 114 -1.61 35.03 -13.33
CA SER A 114 -2.81 34.66 -12.56
C SER A 114 -3.41 33.32 -12.96
N LYS A 115 -3.47 32.99 -14.27
CA LYS A 115 -3.97 31.68 -14.72
C LYS A 115 -3.07 30.53 -14.28
N CYS A 116 -1.76 30.74 -14.26
CA CYS A 116 -0.82 29.72 -13.78
C CYS A 116 -0.86 29.58 -12.27
N LEU A 117 -1.03 30.68 -11.54
CA LEU A 117 -1.23 30.64 -10.09
C LEU A 117 -2.45 29.78 -9.74
N ASN A 118 -3.60 30.06 -10.38
CA ASN A 118 -4.84 29.31 -10.18
C ASN A 118 -4.68 27.83 -10.56
N PHE A 119 -4.00 27.56 -11.68
CA PHE A 119 -3.71 26.19 -12.13
C PHE A 119 -2.91 25.41 -11.08
N TYR A 120 -1.79 25.96 -10.60
CA TYR A 120 -0.94 25.29 -9.60
C TYR A 120 -1.61 25.16 -8.23
N VAL A 121 -2.40 26.15 -7.80
CA VAL A 121 -3.21 26.04 -6.57
C VAL A 121 -4.26 24.93 -6.70
N GLY A 122 -4.87 24.80 -7.88
CA GLY A 122 -5.78 23.69 -8.21
C GLY A 122 -5.08 22.34 -8.11
N GLN A 123 -3.92 22.19 -8.76
CA GLN A 123 -3.12 20.97 -8.69
C GLN A 123 -2.79 20.58 -7.25
N ARG A 124 -2.28 21.53 -6.47
CA ARG A 124 -1.90 21.28 -5.06
C ARG A 124 -3.09 20.83 -4.24
N THR A 125 -4.25 21.45 -4.42
CA THR A 125 -5.48 21.09 -3.71
C THR A 125 -5.93 19.67 -4.06
N ALA A 126 -5.96 19.33 -5.35
CA ALA A 126 -6.33 18.01 -5.83
C ALA A 126 -5.40 16.92 -5.27
N LEU A 127 -4.09 17.17 -5.29
CA LEU A 127 -3.08 16.25 -4.77
C LEU A 127 -3.18 16.05 -3.26
N LYS A 128 -3.40 17.12 -2.47
CA LYS A 128 -3.62 17.02 -1.02
C LYS A 128 -4.85 16.16 -0.68
N THR A 129 -5.92 16.27 -1.46
CA THR A 129 -7.10 15.43 -1.32
C THR A 129 -6.81 13.97 -1.70
N ALA A 130 -6.06 13.74 -2.78
CA ALA A 130 -5.74 12.41 -3.28
C ALA A 130 -4.93 11.55 -2.29
N LEU A 131 -4.11 12.15 -1.43
CA LEU A 131 -3.33 11.43 -0.41
C LEU A 131 -4.19 10.49 0.46
N LYS A 132 -5.46 10.82 0.71
CA LYS A 132 -6.37 10.03 1.53
C LYS A 132 -7.21 9.01 0.74
N GLN A 133 -7.08 8.97 -0.58
CA GLN A 133 -7.94 8.14 -1.45
C GLN A 133 -7.27 6.79 -1.77
N SER A 134 -7.96 5.92 -2.51
CA SER A 134 -7.40 4.62 -2.93
C SER A 134 -6.16 4.77 -3.82
N ASN A 135 -5.35 3.72 -3.94
CA ASN A 135 -4.15 3.74 -4.79
C ASN A 135 -4.51 4.02 -6.25
N PHE A 136 -5.62 3.49 -6.74
CA PHE A 136 -6.13 3.78 -8.09
C PHE A 136 -6.33 5.29 -8.30
N ILE A 137 -7.04 5.94 -7.38
CA ILE A 137 -7.32 7.38 -7.50
C ILE A 137 -6.04 8.21 -7.31
N LYS A 138 -5.12 7.77 -6.45
CA LYS A 138 -3.79 8.43 -6.32
C LYS A 138 -3.04 8.45 -7.65
N VAL A 139 -3.04 7.34 -8.40
CA VAL A 139 -2.38 7.26 -9.72
C VAL A 139 -3.02 8.23 -10.70
N GLU A 140 -4.35 8.23 -10.80
CA GLU A 140 -5.10 9.11 -11.69
C GLU A 140 -4.83 10.59 -11.36
N ARG A 141 -5.00 10.97 -10.08
CA ARG A 141 -4.79 12.35 -9.64
C ARG A 141 -3.35 12.80 -9.77
N PHE A 142 -2.38 11.92 -9.56
CA PHE A 142 -0.99 12.26 -9.82
C PHE A 142 -0.75 12.56 -11.30
N ALA A 143 -1.24 11.69 -12.20
CA ALA A 143 -1.07 11.87 -13.64
C ALA A 143 -1.70 13.17 -14.16
N GLU A 144 -2.92 13.50 -13.72
CA GLU A 144 -3.62 14.74 -14.09
C GLU A 144 -2.90 16.02 -13.62
N ASN A 145 -2.16 15.94 -12.52
CA ASN A 145 -1.57 17.09 -11.84
C ASN A 145 -0.03 17.12 -11.90
N ALA A 146 0.57 16.30 -12.78
CA ALA A 146 2.01 16.23 -13.00
C ALA A 146 2.53 17.27 -14.01
N SER A 147 1.65 17.87 -14.82
CA SER A 147 2.06 18.79 -15.89
C SER A 147 2.33 20.21 -15.39
N SER A 148 3.20 20.92 -16.11
CA SER A 148 3.41 22.36 -15.93
C SER A 148 2.24 23.17 -16.47
N CYS A 149 2.10 24.42 -16.02
CA CYS A 149 1.07 25.33 -16.51
C CYS A 149 1.16 25.54 -18.03
N PRO A 150 0.07 25.34 -18.80
CA PRO A 150 0.11 25.53 -20.25
C PRO A 150 0.06 27.00 -20.69
N TYR A 151 -0.18 27.94 -19.77
CA TYR A 151 -0.43 29.34 -20.10
C TYR A 151 0.84 30.21 -20.26
N TYR A 152 2.04 29.65 -20.10
CA TYR A 152 3.29 30.43 -20.25
C TYR A 152 3.50 30.99 -21.67
N HIS A 153 2.92 30.38 -22.70
CA HIS A 153 3.12 30.78 -24.11
C HIS A 153 2.03 31.71 -24.66
N PHE A 154 1.03 32.10 -23.87
CA PHE A 154 -0.08 32.93 -24.36
C PHE A 154 0.16 34.45 -24.21
N ASP A 155 1.23 34.86 -23.54
CA ASP A 155 1.56 36.28 -23.30
C ASP A 155 2.48 36.92 -24.35
N ASP A 156 2.88 36.20 -25.40
CA ASP A 156 3.67 36.78 -26.51
C ASP A 156 2.88 37.85 -27.31
N ASN A 157 1.55 37.95 -27.10
CA ASN A 157 0.72 39.00 -27.71
C ASN A 157 0.85 40.38 -27.05
N ILE A 158 1.50 40.50 -25.90
CA ILE A 158 1.79 41.81 -25.30
C ILE A 158 2.82 42.58 -26.16
N PHE A 159 3.77 41.88 -26.79
CA PHE A 159 4.77 42.52 -27.65
C PHE A 159 4.16 43.10 -28.95
N LEU A 160 3.14 42.41 -29.51
CA LEU A 160 2.41 42.88 -30.69
C LEU A 160 1.47 44.06 -30.40
N SER A 161 0.97 44.20 -29.16
CA SER A 161 0.19 45.39 -28.77
C SER A 161 1.05 46.63 -28.52
N ILE A 162 2.32 46.46 -28.14
CA ILE A 162 3.27 47.57 -27.94
C ILE A 162 3.83 48.06 -29.29
N LEU A 163 4.02 47.17 -30.27
CA LEU A 163 4.50 47.52 -31.61
C LEU A 163 3.43 48.14 -32.55
N LYS A 164 2.17 48.19 -32.12
CA LYS A 164 1.04 48.77 -32.88
C LYS A 164 0.51 50.08 -32.28
N ALA A 165 1.16 50.62 -31.25
CA ALA A 165 0.89 51.93 -30.66
C ALA A 165 2.02 52.90 -31.02
#